data_AF-A0A1Q7W1B2-F1
#
_entry.id   AF-A0A1Q7W1B2-F1
#
_cell.length_a   1.000
_cell.length_b   1.000
_cell.length_c   1.000
_cell.angle_alpha   90.00
_cell.angle_beta   90.00
_cell.angle_gamma   90.00
#
_symmetry.space_group_name_H-M   'P 1'
#
loop_
_entity.id
_entity.type
_entity.pdbx_description
1 polymer ?
#
loop_
_entity_poly.entity_id
_entity_poly.type
_entity_poly.pdbx_seq_one_letter_code
_entity_poly.pdbx_strand_id
1 'polypeptide(L)'
;MVPALGIDIGRVIIDGPADSRRDTGFFHGDEAAMLATPEMPGAFDTIRRLVDRFDGRVWLVSKCGRRAEKRAHCVALGLTHFVDDHPDVHAAIRGAVRHQYFFGPQREPVPDYGEAAPTWADVERLVSATLPLVGEQ
;
A
#
# COMPACT_ATOMS: atom_id res chain seq x y z
N MET A 1 3.04 -1.01 20.22
CA MET A 1 3.27 0.07 19.24
C MET A 1 1.92 0.51 18.71
N VAL A 2 1.69 1.81 18.52
CA VAL A 2 0.39 2.27 18.01
C VAL A 2 0.32 2.01 16.50
N PRO A 3 -0.71 1.30 15.98
CA PRO A 3 -0.73 0.91 14.56
C PRO A 3 -0.78 2.11 13.60
N ALA A 4 0.00 2.07 12.52
CA ALA A 4 0.06 3.09 11.48
C ALA A 4 0.21 2.44 10.10
N LEU A 5 -0.54 2.90 9.10
CA LEU A 5 -0.61 2.30 7.76
C LEU A 5 -0.08 3.25 6.69
N GLY A 6 0.86 2.78 5.87
CA GLY A 6 1.21 3.42 4.60
C GLY A 6 0.65 2.66 3.41
N ILE A 7 0.20 3.38 2.40
CA ILE A 7 -0.40 2.81 1.19
C ILE A 7 0.22 3.50 -0.04
N ASP A 8 0.79 2.73 -0.97
CA ASP A 8 1.16 3.26 -2.28
C ASP A 8 -0.10 3.60 -3.10
N ILE A 9 0.03 4.49 -4.10
CA ILE A 9 -1.10 4.94 -4.90
C ILE A 9 -1.19 4.15 -6.21
N GLY A 10 -0.06 4.01 -6.92
CA GLY A 10 -0.07 3.47 -8.29
C GLY A 10 -0.24 1.96 -8.26
N ARG A 11 -1.21 1.42 -9.02
CA ARG A 11 -1.50 -0.03 -9.09
C ARG A 11 -1.90 -0.68 -7.76
N VAL A 12 -2.05 0.13 -6.71
CA VAL A 12 -2.57 -0.26 -5.39
C VAL A 12 -3.92 0.40 -5.15
N ILE A 13 -4.03 1.72 -5.32
CA ILE A 13 -5.30 2.46 -5.21
C ILE A 13 -5.88 2.76 -6.59
N ILE A 14 -5.06 3.22 -7.53
CA ILE A 14 -5.50 3.64 -8.86
C ILE A 14 -5.05 2.61 -9.89
N ASP A 15 -5.99 2.12 -10.72
CA ASP A 15 -5.70 1.19 -11.81
C ASP A 15 -5.03 1.92 -12.98
N GLY A 16 -3.70 2.01 -12.95
CA GLY A 16 -2.94 2.61 -14.05
C GLY A 16 -2.88 1.68 -15.27
N PRO A 17 -2.87 2.20 -16.51
CA PRO A 17 -2.94 1.37 -17.72
C PRO A 17 -1.85 0.28 -17.74
N ALA A 18 -2.27 -0.96 -18.01
CA ALA A 18 -1.47 -2.18 -17.89
C ALA A 18 -0.11 -2.14 -18.63
N ASP A 19 -0.05 -1.44 -19.76
CA ASP A 19 1.14 -1.34 -20.63
C ASP A 19 2.22 -0.38 -20.10
N SER A 20 1.94 0.34 -19.02
CA SER A 20 2.85 1.34 -18.47
C SER A 20 3.63 0.82 -17.26
N ARG A 21 4.51 -0.17 -17.49
CA ARG A 21 5.70 -0.34 -16.61
C ARG A 21 6.65 0.86 -16.68
N ARG A 22 6.40 1.81 -17.59
CA ARG A 22 6.98 3.15 -17.55
C ARG A 22 6.16 4.03 -16.63
N ASP A 23 6.88 4.62 -15.69
CA ASP A 23 6.52 5.52 -14.60
C ASP A 23 5.60 6.72 -14.89
N THR A 24 5.10 6.89 -16.11
CA THR A 24 4.33 8.05 -16.58
C THR A 24 3.06 7.69 -17.35
N GLY A 25 2.60 6.43 -17.31
CA GLY A 25 1.36 6.01 -17.99
C GLY A 25 0.12 6.83 -17.58
N PHE A 26 0.10 7.31 -16.34
CA PHE A 26 -0.94 8.22 -15.85
C PHE A 26 -0.98 9.55 -16.61
N PHE A 27 0.14 10.04 -17.16
CA PHE A 27 0.25 11.35 -17.83
C PHE A 27 0.13 11.31 -19.36
N HIS A 28 -0.28 10.18 -19.94
CA HIS A 28 -0.52 10.05 -21.37
C HIS A 28 -2.03 9.96 -21.65
N GLY A 29 -2.69 11.12 -21.72
CA GLY A 29 -4.13 11.28 -21.89
C GLY A 29 -4.54 12.73 -21.63
N ASP A 30 -5.80 13.08 -21.87
CA ASP A 30 -6.33 14.36 -21.38
C ASP A 30 -6.71 14.26 -19.89
N GLU A 31 -6.83 15.41 -19.22
CA GLU A 31 -7.14 15.49 -17.79
C GLU A 31 -8.44 14.76 -17.43
N ALA A 32 -9.44 14.79 -18.33
CA ALA A 32 -10.71 14.11 -18.13
C ALA A 32 -10.55 12.59 -18.06
N ALA A 33 -9.73 12.00 -18.94
CA ALA A 33 -9.40 10.57 -18.90
C ALA A 33 -8.63 10.19 -17.63
N MET A 34 -7.72 11.06 -17.16
CA MET A 34 -6.98 10.83 -15.91
C MET A 34 -7.93 10.82 -14.70
N LEU A 35 -8.83 11.79 -14.62
CA LEU A 35 -9.84 11.89 -13.55
C LEU A 35 -10.88 10.76 -13.58
N ALA A 36 -11.09 10.13 -14.74
CA ALA A 36 -11.99 8.99 -14.90
C ALA A 36 -11.33 7.63 -14.59
N THR A 37 -10.04 7.60 -14.24
CA THR A 37 -9.35 6.34 -13.94
C THR A 37 -9.98 5.70 -12.69
N PRO A 38 -10.50 4.46 -12.80
CA PRO A 38 -11.14 3.81 -11.66
C PRO A 38 -10.12 3.45 -10.59
N GLU A 39 -10.64 3.20 -9.39
CA GLU A 39 -9.87 2.57 -8.33
C GLU A 39 -9.60 1.09 -8.62
N MET A 40 -8.55 0.56 -8.00
CA MET A 40 -8.38 -0.89 -7.87
C MET A 40 -9.59 -1.45 -7.13
N PRO A 41 -10.25 -2.53 -7.62
CA PRO A 41 -11.50 -3.01 -7.06
C PRO A 41 -11.47 -3.15 -5.52
N GLY A 42 -12.37 -2.43 -4.85
CA GLY A 42 -12.52 -2.43 -3.40
C GLY A 42 -11.57 -1.49 -2.64
N ALA A 43 -10.68 -0.75 -3.30
CA ALA A 43 -9.71 0.12 -2.65
C ALA A 43 -10.35 1.14 -1.71
N PHE A 44 -11.28 1.96 -2.23
CA PHE A 44 -11.86 3.06 -1.45
C PHE A 44 -12.67 2.55 -0.25
N ASP A 45 -13.51 1.55 -0.46
CA ASP A 45 -14.33 0.96 0.59
C ASP A 45 -13.48 0.36 1.71
N THR A 46 -12.40 -0.37 1.35
CA THR A 46 -11.48 -0.96 2.32
C THR A 46 -10.67 0.13 3.03
N ILE A 47 -10.11 1.10 2.31
CA ILE A 47 -9.34 2.20 2.92
C ILE A 47 -10.19 2.96 3.92
N ARG A 48 -11.46 3.26 3.59
CA ARG A 48 -12.39 3.91 4.53
C ARG A 48 -12.51 3.13 5.84
N ARG A 49 -12.67 1.81 5.79
CA ARG A 49 -12.72 0.96 6.99
C ARG A 49 -11.38 0.94 7.72
N LEU A 50 -10.26 0.90 7.01
CA LEU A 50 -8.92 0.92 7.61
C LEU A 50 -8.61 2.26 8.30
N VAL A 51 -9.08 3.39 7.76
CA VAL A 51 -8.95 4.69 8.44
C VAL A 51 -9.55 4.64 9.84
N ASP A 52 -10.74 4.06 10.00
CA ASP A 52 -11.37 3.86 11.32
C ASP A 52 -10.53 2.91 12.21
N ARG A 53 -10.05 1.79 11.64
CA ARG A 53 -9.28 0.77 12.40
C ARG A 53 -7.90 1.23 12.84
N PHE A 54 -7.34 2.24 12.19
CA PHE A 54 -6.03 2.83 12.52
C PHE A 54 -6.13 4.15 13.29
N ASP A 55 -7.33 4.55 13.73
CA ASP A 55 -7.58 5.84 14.40
C ASP A 55 -7.10 7.04 13.55
N GLY A 56 -7.33 6.99 12.24
CA GLY A 56 -6.89 8.02 11.29
C GLY A 56 -5.40 7.99 10.96
N ARG A 57 -4.60 7.08 11.52
CA ARG A 57 -3.17 6.94 11.22
C ARG A 57 -2.93 6.15 9.91
N VAL A 58 -3.36 6.75 8.80
CA VAL A 58 -3.22 6.22 7.45
C VAL A 58 -2.60 7.29 6.55
N TRP A 59 -1.54 6.94 5.82
CA TRP A 59 -0.84 7.85 4.91
C TRP A 59 -0.76 7.27 3.50
N LEU A 60 -0.93 8.13 2.51
CA LEU A 60 -0.55 7.84 1.14
C LEU A 60 0.96 8.07 1.00
N VAL A 61 1.69 7.04 0.55
CA VAL A 61 3.15 7.07 0.43
C VAL A 61 3.54 6.63 -0.99
N SER A 62 3.53 7.58 -1.91
CA SER A 62 3.91 7.36 -3.32
C SER A 62 5.42 7.57 -3.55
N LYS A 63 5.83 7.67 -4.83
CA LYS A 63 7.24 7.79 -5.26
C LYS A 63 8.01 8.82 -4.45
N CYS A 64 8.99 8.33 -3.69
CA CYS A 64 10.12 9.13 -3.22
C CYS A 64 11.24 8.99 -4.26
N GLY A 65 11.92 10.09 -4.58
CA GLY A 65 12.94 10.11 -5.66
C GLY A 65 13.98 9.01 -5.50
N ARG A 66 14.45 8.76 -4.26
CA ARG A 66 15.32 7.61 -3.93
C ARG A 66 14.58 6.65 -3.00
N ARG A 67 14.73 5.33 -3.20
CA ARG A 67 14.08 4.32 -2.32
C ARG A 67 14.52 4.40 -0.85
N ALA A 68 15.76 4.85 -0.59
CA ALA A 68 16.23 5.10 0.77
C ALA A 68 15.43 6.20 1.50
N GLU A 69 14.87 7.16 0.77
CA GLU A 69 13.99 8.20 1.34
C GLU A 69 12.66 7.59 1.78
N LYS A 70 12.12 6.62 1.02
CA LYS A 70 10.87 5.92 1.39
C LYS A 70 11.02 5.26 2.77
N ARG A 71 12.13 4.59 3.04
CA ARG A 71 12.43 4.03 4.38
C ARG A 71 12.44 5.09 5.48
N ALA A 72 13.11 6.21 5.24
CA ALA A 72 13.18 7.30 6.21
C ALA A 72 11.79 7.86 6.53
N HIS A 73 10.92 8.02 5.53
CA HIS A 73 9.53 8.42 5.73
C HIS A 73 8.73 7.37 6.51
N CYS A 74 8.87 6.08 6.21
CA CYS A 74 8.21 5.02 6.97
C CYS A 74 8.58 5.06 8.46
N VAL A 75 9.88 5.28 8.77
CA VAL A 75 10.37 5.40 10.15
C VAL A 75 9.82 6.66 10.82
N ALA A 76 9.89 7.81 10.14
CA ALA A 76 9.45 9.10 10.69
C ALA A 76 7.94 9.12 11.00
N LEU A 77 7.13 8.48 10.15
CA LEU A 77 5.69 8.32 10.35
C LEU A 77 5.33 7.19 11.32
N GLY A 78 6.31 6.38 11.76
CA GLY A 78 6.09 5.23 12.64
C GLY A 78 5.25 4.13 11.99
N LEU A 79 5.33 3.94 10.67
CA LEU A 79 4.49 2.99 9.94
C LEU A 79 4.75 1.57 10.42
N THR A 80 3.67 0.87 10.76
CA THR A 80 3.70 -0.51 11.23
C THR A 80 3.25 -1.49 10.15
N HIS A 81 2.43 -1.00 9.22
CA HIS A 81 1.90 -1.70 8.06
C HIS A 81 2.20 -0.93 6.77
N PHE A 82 2.47 -1.64 5.69
CA PHE A 82 2.69 -1.02 4.37
C PHE A 82 2.16 -1.89 3.24
N VAL A 83 1.41 -1.27 2.31
CA VAL A 83 0.86 -1.91 1.11
C VAL A 83 1.52 -1.28 -0.12
N ASP A 84 2.17 -2.10 -0.95
CA ASP A 84 2.85 -1.68 -2.18
C ASP A 84 2.82 -2.84 -3.19
N ASP A 85 2.82 -2.56 -4.49
CA ASP A 85 2.87 -3.63 -5.51
C ASP A 85 4.33 -4.05 -5.82
N HIS A 86 5.32 -3.24 -5.43
CA HIS A 86 6.68 -3.36 -5.91
C HIS A 86 7.64 -4.01 -4.89
N PRO A 87 8.23 -5.19 -5.20
CA PRO A 87 9.14 -5.91 -4.30
C PRO A 87 10.33 -5.09 -3.78
N ASP A 88 10.98 -4.30 -4.64
CA ASP A 88 12.10 -3.43 -4.22
C ASP A 88 11.69 -2.36 -3.19
N VAL A 89 10.42 -1.96 -3.09
CA VAL A 89 9.97 -1.06 -2.00
C VAL A 89 10.00 -1.84 -0.70
N HIS A 90 9.42 -3.04 -0.68
CA HIS A 90 9.42 -3.92 0.48
C HIS A 90 10.84 -4.26 0.94
N ALA A 91 11.75 -4.55 0.01
CA ALA A 91 13.16 -4.76 0.33
C ALA A 91 13.78 -3.54 1.01
N ALA A 92 13.47 -2.32 0.57
CA ALA A 92 14.00 -1.08 1.15
C ALA A 92 13.46 -0.78 2.56
N ILE A 93 12.21 -1.13 2.85
CA ILE A 93 11.57 -0.89 4.15
C ILE A 93 11.67 -2.08 5.11
N ARG A 94 12.31 -3.18 4.69
CA ARG A 94 12.51 -4.39 5.50
C ARG A 94 13.11 -4.07 6.87
N GLY A 95 12.46 -4.54 7.93
CA GLY A 95 12.87 -4.30 9.31
C GLY A 95 12.60 -2.88 9.85
N ALA A 96 12.14 -1.93 9.01
CA ALA A 96 11.55 -0.66 9.49
C ALA A 96 10.04 -0.80 9.65
N VAL A 97 9.38 -1.47 8.70
CA VAL A 97 7.94 -1.79 8.76
C VAL A 97 7.78 -3.27 9.07
N ARG A 98 6.93 -3.59 10.05
CA ARG A 98 6.71 -4.95 10.54
C ARG A 98 5.84 -5.78 9.60
N HIS A 99 4.75 -5.21 9.11
CA HIS A 99 3.77 -5.90 8.28
C HIS A 99 3.82 -5.33 6.86
N GLN A 100 4.19 -6.17 5.90
CA GLN A 100 4.47 -5.78 4.53
C GLN A 100 3.61 -6.59 3.57
N TYR A 101 2.70 -5.93 2.88
CA TYR A 101 1.70 -6.54 2.02
C TYR A 101 2.01 -6.27 0.54
N PHE A 102 2.40 -7.33 -0.16
CA PHE A 102 2.75 -7.30 -1.58
C PHE A 102 1.46 -7.37 -2.38
N PHE A 103 1.00 -6.21 -2.86
CA PHE A 103 -0.29 -6.07 -3.52
C PHE A 103 -0.26 -6.62 -4.94
N GLY A 104 -1.35 -7.29 -5.35
CA GLY A 104 -1.52 -7.77 -6.71
C GLY A 104 -0.55 -8.91 -7.12
N PRO A 105 -0.50 -9.24 -8.43
CA PRO A 105 0.30 -10.35 -8.93
C PRO A 105 1.80 -10.06 -8.84
N GLN A 106 2.55 -11.02 -8.27
CA GLN A 106 4.01 -10.94 -8.12
C GLN A 106 4.70 -11.85 -9.15
N ARG A 107 5.78 -11.36 -9.77
CA ARG A 107 6.55 -12.14 -10.78
C ARG A 107 7.32 -13.29 -10.15
N GLU A 108 7.73 -13.10 -8.91
CA GLU A 108 8.46 -14.06 -8.10
C GLU A 108 7.64 -14.31 -6.82
N PRO A 109 7.83 -15.46 -6.14
CA PRO A 109 7.20 -15.71 -4.86
C PRO A 109 7.49 -14.59 -3.86
N VAL A 110 6.48 -14.21 -3.06
CA VAL A 110 6.66 -13.22 -2.00
C VAL A 110 7.69 -13.74 -0.99
N PRO A 111 8.71 -12.93 -0.62
CA PRO A 111 9.70 -13.31 0.39
C PRO A 111 9.09 -13.58 1.77
N ASP A 112 9.81 -14.32 2.60
CA ASP A 112 9.41 -14.71 3.96
C ASP A 112 9.11 -13.56 4.94
N TYR A 113 9.58 -12.35 4.63
CA TYR A 113 9.39 -11.15 5.43
C TYR A 113 8.13 -10.34 5.06
N GLY A 114 7.33 -10.82 4.10
CA GLY A 114 6.10 -10.18 3.69
C GLY A 114 4.98 -11.18 3.40
N GLU A 115 3.80 -10.65 3.12
CA GLU A 115 2.61 -11.44 2.81
C GLU A 115 2.04 -11.04 1.45
N ALA A 116 1.63 -12.05 0.67
CA ALA A 116 0.94 -11.82 -0.59
C ALA A 116 -0.48 -11.31 -0.31
N ALA A 117 -0.84 -10.17 -0.92
CA ALA A 117 -2.18 -9.60 -0.86
C ALA A 117 -2.71 -9.34 -2.28
N PRO A 118 -3.15 -10.39 -3.01
CA PRO A 118 -3.58 -10.24 -4.41
C PRO A 118 -4.73 -9.25 -4.62
N THR A 119 -5.56 -9.03 -3.60
CA THR A 119 -6.73 -8.14 -3.64
C THR A 119 -6.84 -7.27 -2.39
N TRP A 120 -7.67 -6.22 -2.44
CA TRP A 120 -8.01 -5.42 -1.26
C TRP A 120 -8.74 -6.21 -0.17
N ALA A 121 -9.46 -7.27 -0.52
CA ALA A 121 -10.05 -8.18 0.47
C ALA A 121 -8.96 -8.95 1.23
N ASP A 122 -7.87 -9.33 0.56
CA ASP A 122 -6.71 -9.94 1.21
C ASP A 122 -6.00 -8.95 2.13
N VAL A 123 -5.80 -7.71 1.67
CA VAL A 123 -5.24 -6.63 2.51
C VAL A 123 -6.06 -6.47 3.79
N GLU A 124 -7.39 -6.33 3.68
CA GLU A 124 -8.26 -6.16 4.83
C GLU A 124 -8.17 -7.33 5.81
N ARG A 125 -8.21 -8.57 5.30
CA ARG A 125 -8.10 -9.78 6.11
C ARG A 125 -6.77 -9.84 6.86
N LEU A 126 -5.66 -9.60 6.16
CA LEU A 126 -4.31 -9.68 6.72
C LEU A 126 -4.05 -8.58 7.74
N VAL A 127 -4.47 -7.36 7.44
CA VAL A 127 -4.37 -6.21 8.36
C VAL A 127 -5.25 -6.43 9.59
N SER A 128 -6.47 -6.95 9.43
CA SER A 128 -7.35 -7.21 10.58
C SER A 128 -6.77 -8.26 11.52
N ALA A 129 -6.02 -9.22 11.00
CA ALA A 129 -5.37 -10.26 11.82
C ALA A 129 -4.19 -9.75 12.67
N THR A 130 -3.63 -8.58 12.34
CA THR A 130 -2.48 -7.99 13.03
C THR A 130 -2.86 -6.83 13.96
N LEU A 131 -4.11 -6.37 13.90
CA LEU A 131 -4.65 -5.35 14.78
C LEU A 131 -5.33 -5.96 16.02
N PRO A 132 -5.29 -5.27 17.18
CA PRO A 132 -6.08 -5.66 18.34
C PRO A 132 -7.57 -5.76 18.00
N LEU A 133 -8.27 -6.68 18.68
CA LEU A 133 -9.72 -6.72 18.63
C LEU A 133 -10.27 -5.43 19.26
N VAL A 134 -11.31 -4.87 18.64
CA VAL A 134 -12.01 -3.70 19.17
C VAL A 134 -12.73 -4.16 20.44
N GLY A 135 -12.20 -3.80 21.62
CA GLY A 135 -12.83 -4.16 22.90
C GLY A 135 -11.92 -4.36 24.11
N GLU A 136 -10.60 -4.28 23.99
CA GLU A 136 -9.71 -4.34 25.16
C GLU A 136 -9.04 -2.97 25.40
N GLN A 137 -9.78 -2.10 26.10
CA GLN A 137 -9.25 -1.00 26.90
C GLN A 137 -9.74 -1.19 28.33
#